data_AF-A0A938NMD1-F1
#
_entry.id   AF-A0A938NMD1-F1
#
_cell.length_a   1.000
_cell.length_b   1.000
_cell.length_c   1.000
_cell.angle_alpha   90.00
_cell.angle_beta   90.00
_cell.angle_gamma   90.00
#
_symmetry.space_group_name_H-M   'P 1'
#
loop_
_entity.id
_entity.type
_entity.pdbx_description
1 polymer ?
#
loop_
_entity_poly.entity_id
_entity_poly.type
_entity_poly.pdbx_seq_one_letter_code
_entity_poly.pdbx_strand_id
1 'polypeptide(L)'
;MKIRRKQPKLPKSGHPLYIIGYRAAPPTLAEVRTWFDLEYGGPLVLKEDAADPSALVLATHGPWTAAYSLALPPSEAASWKERLGWGHDRAGLLLRATAPASKAIDLVLHAARLARGLALLTDGTTYDAATHDYRNPSDWKDRPLAGFITEDHVTVDHAESGDPGLERFYTRGLAKFGLDELETFRPLGLPSRPVLEQLADIAGEILRIGHLPTVGAAISLPGIGLALRVIRHRTTSPVEGSIPCREITWQGA
;
A
#
# COMPACT_ATOMS: atom_id res chain seq x y z
N MET A 1 28.88 4.55 24.83
CA MET A 1 28.43 3.38 24.05
C MET A 1 27.51 3.86 22.93
N LYS A 2 27.95 3.88 21.66
CA LYS A 2 27.09 4.25 20.52
C LYS A 2 26.31 3.01 20.08
N ILE A 3 25.00 2.98 20.35
CA ILE A 3 24.12 1.90 19.88
C ILE A 3 24.04 2.02 18.35
N ARG A 4 24.67 1.07 17.65
CA ARG A 4 24.61 0.96 16.19
C ARG A 4 23.17 0.59 15.81
N ARG A 5 22.37 1.56 15.36
CA ARG A 5 21.00 1.31 14.87
C ARG A 5 21.07 0.28 13.74
N LYS A 6 20.50 -0.91 13.96
CA LYS A 6 20.39 -1.93 12.91
C LYS A 6 19.55 -1.37 11.77
N GLN A 7 20.04 -1.45 10.55
CA GLN A 7 19.27 -1.06 9.36
C GLN A 7 18.00 -1.93 9.27
N PRO A 8 16.87 -1.35 8.85
CA PRO A 8 15.64 -2.11 8.62
C PRO A 8 15.92 -3.26 7.66
N LYS A 9 15.43 -4.46 7.99
CA LYS A 9 15.54 -5.60 7.08
C LYS A 9 14.54 -5.41 5.94
N LEU A 10 15.03 -5.53 4.71
CA LEU A 10 14.16 -5.68 3.55
C LEU A 10 13.68 -7.14 3.48
N PRO A 11 12.41 -7.38 3.14
CA PRO A 11 11.95 -8.74 2.89
C PRO A 11 12.72 -9.30 1.67
N LYS A 12 13.37 -10.45 1.85
CA LYS A 12 14.12 -11.15 0.79
C LYS A 12 13.21 -11.74 -0.31
N SER A 13 11.91 -11.80 -0.03
CA SER A 13 10.84 -12.30 -0.90
C SER A 13 9.51 -11.74 -0.36
N GLY A 14 9.30 -10.44 -0.53
CA GLY A 14 8.07 -9.77 -0.14
C GLY A 14 7.16 -9.57 -1.34
N HIS A 15 5.84 -9.63 -1.13
CA HIS A 15 4.92 -9.04 -2.09
C HIS A 15 5.31 -7.56 -2.28
N PRO A 16 5.51 -7.11 -3.53
CA PRO A 16 5.86 -5.73 -3.78
C PRO A 16 4.75 -4.81 -3.28
N LEU A 17 5.12 -3.64 -2.77
CA LEU A 17 4.14 -2.60 -2.43
C LEU A 17 3.61 -1.97 -3.71
N TYR A 18 4.51 -1.68 -4.64
CA TYR A 18 4.19 -1.14 -5.95
C TYR A 18 5.00 -1.86 -7.04
N ILE A 19 4.40 -2.02 -8.21
CA ILE A 19 5.06 -2.44 -9.44
C ILE A 19 5.08 -1.22 -10.36
N ILE A 20 6.20 -0.95 -11.02
CA ILE A 20 6.36 0.20 -11.91
C ILE A 20 6.56 -0.35 -13.31
N GLY A 21 5.56 -0.26 -14.17
CA GLY A 21 5.68 -0.58 -15.59
C GLY A 21 6.18 0.64 -16.34
N TYR A 22 7.18 0.50 -17.21
CA TYR A 22 7.78 1.67 -17.86
C TYR A 22 8.38 1.39 -19.25
N ARG A 23 8.65 2.46 -20.00
CA ARG A 23 9.15 2.41 -21.37
C ARG A 23 10.50 3.10 -21.55
N ALA A 24 10.75 4.17 -20.80
CA ALA A 24 12.00 4.92 -20.93
C ALA A 24 13.20 4.19 -20.32
N ALA A 25 14.38 4.79 -20.43
CA ALA A 25 15.54 4.33 -19.68
C ALA A 25 15.31 4.50 -18.17
N PRO A 26 15.81 3.58 -17.30
CA PRO A 26 15.73 3.77 -15.87
C PRO A 26 16.54 5.02 -15.47
N PRO A 27 16.03 5.88 -14.57
CA PRO A 27 16.77 7.02 -14.09
C PRO A 27 18.01 6.57 -13.32
N THR A 28 19.04 7.40 -13.40
CA THR A 28 20.21 7.33 -12.54
C THR A 28 19.83 7.62 -11.09
N LEU A 29 20.64 7.14 -10.14
CA LEU A 29 20.45 7.49 -8.71
C LEU A 29 20.50 9.01 -8.47
N ALA A 30 21.28 9.74 -9.27
CA ALA A 30 21.36 11.20 -9.16
C ALA A 30 20.05 11.88 -9.57
N GLU A 31 19.39 11.42 -10.63
CA GLU A 31 18.09 11.94 -11.06
C GLU A 31 17.01 11.67 -10.02
N VAL A 32 16.93 10.43 -9.51
CA VAL A 32 15.96 10.07 -8.46
C VAL A 32 16.16 10.92 -7.20
N ARG A 33 17.41 11.11 -6.76
CA ARG A 33 17.74 11.95 -5.61
C ARG A 33 17.36 13.40 -5.84
N THR A 34 17.77 13.96 -6.98
CA THR A 34 17.54 15.38 -7.31
C THR A 34 16.06 15.66 -7.37
N TRP A 35 15.29 14.82 -8.07
CA TRP A 35 13.84 14.94 -8.14
C TRP A 35 13.20 14.88 -6.75
N PHE A 36 13.54 13.86 -5.95
CA PHE A 36 12.93 13.69 -4.62
C PHE A 36 13.25 14.86 -3.69
N ASP A 37 14.49 15.33 -3.69
CA ASP A 37 14.94 16.42 -2.81
C ASP A 37 14.26 17.75 -3.18
N LEU A 38 13.98 17.97 -4.46
CA LEU A 38 13.22 19.14 -4.95
C LEU A 38 11.73 19.06 -4.56
N GLU A 39 11.10 17.90 -4.74
CA GLU A 39 9.66 17.74 -4.51
C GLU A 39 9.29 17.63 -3.03
N TYR A 40 10.08 16.91 -2.24
CA TYR A 40 9.71 16.50 -0.88
C TYR A 40 10.62 17.03 0.22
N GLY A 41 11.65 17.80 -0.15
CA GLY A 41 12.65 18.32 0.77
C GLY A 41 13.66 17.24 1.16
N GLY A 42 14.89 17.38 0.68
CA GLY A 42 15.96 16.41 0.93
C GLY A 42 16.50 16.38 2.38
N PRO A 43 17.48 15.50 2.67
CA PRO A 43 18.20 14.67 1.70
C PRO A 43 17.63 13.24 1.56
N LEU A 44 17.52 12.76 0.32
CA LEU A 44 17.34 11.36 -0.02
C LEU A 44 18.70 10.67 -0.18
N VAL A 45 18.95 9.66 0.64
CA VAL A 45 20.13 8.81 0.55
C VAL A 45 19.76 7.54 -0.19
N LEU A 46 20.43 7.31 -1.32
CA LEU A 46 20.29 6.09 -2.13
C LEU A 46 21.56 5.24 -1.99
N LYS A 47 21.39 3.94 -1.76
CA LYS A 47 22.49 2.97 -1.67
C LYS A 47 22.15 1.75 -2.52
N GLU A 48 22.99 1.46 -3.50
CA GLU A 48 22.96 0.22 -4.28
C GLU A 48 23.95 -0.79 -3.71
N ASP A 49 23.70 -2.08 -3.94
CA ASP A 49 24.73 -3.10 -3.74
C ASP A 49 25.65 -3.09 -4.96
N ALA A 50 26.87 -2.59 -4.79
CA ALA A 50 27.83 -2.46 -5.89
C ALA A 50 28.22 -3.80 -6.53
N ALA A 51 27.92 -4.94 -5.87
CA ALA A 51 28.23 -6.27 -6.39
C ALA A 51 27.17 -6.81 -7.36
N ASP A 52 25.96 -6.23 -7.39
CA ASP A 52 24.86 -6.73 -8.22
C ASP A 52 24.01 -5.56 -8.76
N PRO A 53 24.12 -5.22 -10.05
CA PRO A 53 23.33 -4.15 -10.68
C PRO A 53 21.82 -4.41 -10.72
N SER A 54 21.38 -5.67 -10.52
CA SER A 54 19.96 -6.03 -10.39
C SER A 54 19.47 -5.88 -8.93
N ALA A 55 20.38 -5.62 -8.00
CA ALA A 55 20.07 -5.49 -6.59
C ALA A 55 19.15 -4.31 -6.29
N LEU A 56 18.45 -4.47 -5.18
CA LEU A 56 17.59 -3.46 -4.62
C LEU A 56 18.40 -2.21 -4.24
N VAL A 57 17.98 -1.06 -4.76
CA VAL A 57 18.42 0.25 -4.29
C VAL A 57 17.68 0.56 -3.00
N LEU A 58 18.41 0.74 -1.91
CA LEU A 58 17.88 1.20 -0.63
C LEU A 58 17.76 2.72 -0.64
N ALA A 59 16.53 3.21 -0.52
CA ALA A 59 16.20 4.63 -0.42
C ALA A 59 15.89 4.98 1.04
N THR A 60 16.52 6.04 1.57
CA THR A 60 16.37 6.49 2.95
C THR A 60 16.21 8.00 3.01
N HIS A 61 15.15 8.46 3.66
CA HIS A 61 14.94 9.87 4.00
C HIS A 61 14.64 9.96 5.51
N GLY A 62 15.58 10.52 6.27
CA GLY A 62 15.48 10.56 7.74
C GLY A 62 15.29 9.15 8.34
N PRO A 63 14.19 8.89 9.08
CA PRO A 63 13.88 7.57 9.64
C PRO A 63 13.14 6.64 8.67
N TRP A 64 12.74 7.12 7.50
CA TRP A 64 11.93 6.38 6.53
C TRP A 64 12.81 5.64 5.53
N THR A 65 12.39 4.43 5.16
CA THR A 65 13.18 3.54 4.32
C THR A 65 12.29 2.71 3.42
N ALA A 66 12.64 2.67 2.15
CA ALA A 66 12.07 1.77 1.15
C ALA A 66 13.19 1.20 0.28
N ALA A 67 12.89 0.18 -0.51
CA ALA A 67 13.82 -0.28 -1.53
C ALA A 67 13.11 -0.51 -2.84
N TYR A 68 13.82 -0.34 -3.94
CA TYR A 68 13.26 -0.56 -5.27
C TYR A 68 14.30 -1.21 -6.18
N SER A 69 13.82 -1.88 -7.22
CA SER A 69 14.65 -2.27 -8.37
C SER A 69 13.86 -1.95 -9.63
N LEU A 70 14.48 -1.23 -10.56
CA LEU A 70 13.92 -1.02 -11.91
C LEU A 70 14.47 -2.02 -12.92
N ALA A 71 15.43 -2.87 -12.53
CA ALA A 71 16.11 -3.80 -13.41
C ALA A 71 15.60 -5.23 -13.21
N LEU A 72 14.27 -5.43 -13.28
CA LEU A 72 13.73 -6.79 -13.19
C LEU A 72 14.19 -7.64 -14.39
N PRO A 73 14.45 -8.95 -14.18
CA PRO A 73 14.72 -9.86 -15.28
C PRO A 73 13.60 -9.81 -16.33
N PRO A 74 13.92 -9.90 -17.63
CA PRO A 74 12.90 -9.84 -18.69
C PRO A 74 11.77 -10.87 -18.52
N SER A 75 12.07 -12.06 -17.99
CA SER A 75 11.06 -13.09 -17.70
C SER A 75 10.07 -12.65 -16.61
N GLU A 76 10.53 -11.95 -15.58
CA GLU A 76 9.66 -11.42 -14.52
C GLU A 76 8.85 -10.23 -15.04
N ALA A 77 9.47 -9.33 -15.80
CA ALA A 77 8.77 -8.22 -16.43
C ALA A 77 7.66 -8.71 -17.37
N ALA A 78 7.93 -9.75 -18.19
CA ALA A 78 6.93 -10.37 -19.06
C ALA A 78 5.79 -11.03 -18.26
N SER A 79 6.08 -11.70 -17.14
CA SER A 79 5.06 -12.27 -16.27
C SER A 79 4.13 -11.21 -15.69
N TRP A 80 4.68 -10.07 -15.23
CA TRP A 80 3.86 -8.94 -14.79
C TRP A 80 3.05 -8.33 -15.93
N LYS A 81 3.65 -8.22 -17.12
CA LYS A 81 2.96 -7.74 -18.32
C LYS A 81 1.73 -8.58 -18.65
N GLU A 82 1.88 -9.89 -18.66
CA GLU A 82 0.78 -10.82 -18.90
C GLU A 82 -0.28 -10.75 -17.78
N ARG A 83 0.15 -10.80 -16.52
CA ARG A 83 -0.75 -10.78 -15.36
C ARG A 83 -1.60 -9.51 -15.28
N LEU A 84 -1.01 -8.36 -15.57
CA LEU A 84 -1.65 -7.06 -15.47
C LEU A 84 -2.33 -6.63 -16.77
N GLY A 85 -2.06 -7.31 -17.88
CA GLY A 85 -2.57 -6.93 -19.20
C GLY A 85 -2.12 -5.53 -19.66
N TRP A 86 -1.07 -4.96 -19.04
CA TRP A 86 -0.61 -3.60 -19.33
C TRP A 86 0.40 -3.55 -20.48
N GLY A 87 0.56 -2.38 -21.09
CA GLY A 87 1.39 -2.17 -22.29
C GLY A 87 2.87 -1.87 -22.02
N HIS A 88 3.43 -2.34 -20.90
CA HIS A 88 4.81 -2.05 -20.47
C HIS A 88 5.70 -3.28 -20.63
N ASP A 89 6.80 -3.14 -21.37
CA ASP A 89 7.77 -4.23 -21.62
C ASP A 89 8.82 -4.36 -20.52
N ARG A 90 8.95 -3.32 -19.69
CA ARG A 90 9.88 -3.28 -18.56
C ARG A 90 9.08 -3.07 -17.29
N ALA A 91 9.55 -3.69 -16.22
CA ALA A 91 8.96 -3.58 -14.91
C ALA A 91 10.03 -3.34 -13.85
N GLY A 92 9.65 -2.60 -12.83
CA GLY A 92 10.36 -2.48 -11.57
C GLY A 92 9.44 -2.84 -10.41
N LEU A 93 10.03 -3.07 -9.25
CA LEU A 93 9.30 -3.28 -8.01
C LEU A 93 9.76 -2.30 -6.95
N LEU A 94 8.86 -1.97 -6.04
CA LEU A 94 9.13 -1.20 -4.85
C LEU A 94 8.66 -1.98 -3.64
N LEU A 95 9.56 -2.17 -2.69
CA LEU A 95 9.37 -2.88 -1.44
C LEU A 95 9.33 -1.91 -0.27
N ARG A 96 8.45 -2.20 0.68
CA ARG A 96 8.43 -1.53 1.99
C ARG A 96 9.42 -2.21 2.93
N ALA A 97 10.13 -1.42 3.74
CA ALA A 97 10.90 -1.95 4.85
C ALA A 97 10.00 -2.57 5.93
N THR A 98 10.45 -3.63 6.59
CA THR A 98 9.74 -4.17 7.76
C THR A 98 9.93 -3.24 8.96
N ALA A 99 8.83 -2.80 9.57
CA ALA A 99 8.84 -1.95 10.76
C ALA A 99 7.60 -2.19 11.65
N PRO A 100 7.61 -1.70 12.91
CA PRO A 100 6.43 -1.71 13.76
C PRO A 100 5.25 -0.95 13.13
N ALA A 101 4.01 -1.35 13.46
CA ALA A 101 2.78 -0.74 12.96
C ALA A 101 2.75 0.79 13.15
N SER A 102 3.31 1.29 14.27
CA SER A 102 3.38 2.72 14.57
C SER A 102 4.21 3.56 13.58
N LYS A 103 4.99 2.92 12.69
CA LYS A 103 5.77 3.58 11.63
C LYS A 103 5.25 3.26 10.23
N ALA A 104 4.19 2.46 10.14
CA ALA A 104 3.74 1.91 8.89
C ALA A 104 3.26 3.01 7.93
N ILE A 105 2.55 4.02 8.44
CA ILE A 105 2.05 5.15 7.67
C ILE A 105 3.18 5.86 6.95
N ASP A 106 4.19 6.32 7.69
CA ASP A 106 5.30 7.06 7.10
C ASP A 106 6.08 6.25 6.07
N LEU A 107 6.26 4.95 6.31
CA LEU A 107 6.99 4.08 5.39
C LEU A 107 6.20 3.83 4.10
N VAL A 108 4.89 3.63 4.20
CA VAL A 108 4.00 3.52 3.02
C VAL A 108 3.98 4.84 2.26
N LEU A 109 3.94 5.97 2.97
CA LEU A 109 3.93 7.30 2.37
C LEU A 109 5.23 7.58 1.61
N HIS A 110 6.39 7.33 2.24
CA HIS A 110 7.70 7.47 1.59
C HIS A 110 7.82 6.57 0.35
N ALA A 111 7.39 5.31 0.47
CA ALA A 111 7.37 4.36 -0.63
C ALA A 111 6.46 4.79 -1.78
N ALA A 112 5.29 5.36 -1.47
CA ALA A 112 4.35 5.89 -2.45
C ALA A 112 4.91 7.10 -3.20
N ARG A 113 5.61 8.01 -2.50
CA ARG A 113 6.29 9.15 -3.14
C ARG A 113 7.40 8.71 -4.07
N LEU A 114 8.18 7.70 -3.67
CA LEU A 114 9.18 7.09 -4.54
C LEU A 114 8.53 6.41 -5.76
N ALA A 115 7.45 5.66 -5.58
CA ALA A 115 6.75 5.00 -6.69
C ALA A 115 6.26 6.00 -7.74
N ARG A 116 5.66 7.12 -7.31
CA ARG A 116 5.27 8.23 -8.19
C ARG A 116 6.47 8.77 -8.97
N GLY A 117 7.58 9.08 -8.29
CA GLY A 117 8.78 9.62 -8.92
C GLY A 117 9.40 8.69 -9.94
N LEU A 118 9.49 7.40 -9.60
CA LEU A 118 10.02 6.40 -10.51
C LEU A 118 9.12 6.25 -11.73
N ALA A 119 7.80 6.24 -11.57
CA ALA A 119 6.88 6.24 -12.71
C ALA A 119 7.03 7.51 -13.56
N LEU A 120 7.15 8.69 -12.95
CA LEU A 120 7.34 9.97 -13.66
C LEU A 120 8.64 9.97 -14.47
N LEU A 121 9.76 9.64 -13.84
CA LEU A 121 11.08 9.65 -14.45
C LEU A 121 11.27 8.58 -15.53
N THR A 122 10.39 7.58 -15.59
CA THR A 122 10.47 6.48 -16.57
C THR A 122 9.36 6.49 -17.62
N ASP A 123 8.53 7.54 -17.65
CA ASP A 123 7.31 7.60 -18.49
C ASP A 123 6.45 6.33 -18.32
N GLY A 124 6.20 5.99 -17.06
CA GLY A 124 5.62 4.72 -16.64
C GLY A 124 4.30 4.86 -15.90
N THR A 125 3.77 3.72 -15.47
CA THR A 125 2.56 3.58 -14.66
C THR A 125 2.89 2.77 -13.42
N THR A 126 2.36 3.19 -12.27
CA THR A 126 2.44 2.41 -11.04
C THR A 126 1.22 1.50 -10.91
N TYR A 127 1.43 0.26 -10.49
CA TYR A 127 0.38 -0.63 -10.00
C TYR A 127 0.54 -0.81 -8.49
N ASP A 128 -0.48 -0.46 -7.71
CA ASP A 128 -0.55 -0.69 -6.26
C ASP A 128 -1.02 -2.13 -6.01
N ALA A 129 -0.11 -2.95 -5.48
CA ALA A 129 -0.36 -4.37 -5.33
C ALA A 129 -1.39 -4.69 -4.24
N ALA A 130 -1.68 -3.76 -3.32
CA ALA A 130 -2.64 -3.99 -2.25
C ALA A 130 -4.04 -3.51 -2.62
N THR A 131 -4.14 -2.38 -3.34
CA THR A 131 -5.44 -1.85 -3.80
C THR A 131 -5.83 -2.35 -5.18
N HIS A 132 -4.92 -3.03 -5.89
CA HIS A 132 -5.09 -3.46 -7.29
C HIS A 132 -5.41 -2.31 -8.25
N ASP A 133 -4.82 -1.14 -7.99
CA ASP A 133 -5.12 0.10 -8.72
C ASP A 133 -3.94 0.52 -9.61
N TYR A 134 -4.23 1.09 -10.78
CA TYR A 134 -3.24 1.62 -11.72
C TYR A 134 -3.21 3.13 -11.63
N ARG A 135 -2.01 3.69 -11.49
CA ARG A 135 -1.81 5.14 -11.36
C ARG A 135 -0.69 5.62 -12.25
N ASN A 136 -1.03 6.46 -13.22
CA ASN A 136 -0.05 7.27 -13.92
C ASN A 136 0.40 8.41 -13.01
N PRO A 137 1.57 9.03 -13.26
CA PRO A 137 2.08 10.13 -12.44
C PRO A 137 1.09 11.28 -12.21
N SER A 138 0.20 11.54 -13.18
CA SER A 138 -0.87 12.56 -13.12
C SER A 138 -2.03 12.18 -12.20
N ASP A 139 -2.27 10.89 -11.97
CA ASP A 139 -3.40 10.39 -11.18
C ASP A 139 -3.11 10.50 -9.68
N TRP A 140 -1.83 10.64 -9.32
CA TRP A 140 -1.41 10.88 -7.95
C TRP A 140 -1.82 12.27 -7.49
N LYS A 141 -2.55 12.33 -6.37
CA LYS A 141 -2.67 13.57 -5.59
C LYS A 141 -1.33 13.82 -4.92
N ASP A 142 -0.54 14.73 -5.49
CA ASP A 142 0.76 15.07 -4.92
C ASP A 142 0.57 15.80 -3.60
N ARG A 143 1.18 15.28 -2.54
CA ARG A 143 1.13 15.88 -1.20
C ARG A 143 2.50 15.87 -0.58
N PRO A 144 2.76 16.79 0.37
CA PRO A 144 3.98 16.78 1.15
C PRO A 144 4.26 15.42 1.78
N LEU A 145 5.51 15.18 2.13
CA LEU A 145 5.96 13.90 2.68
C LEU A 145 5.36 13.56 4.05
N ALA A 146 4.76 14.53 4.74
CA ALA A 146 3.99 14.34 5.98
C ALA A 146 2.45 14.35 5.76
N GLY A 147 1.99 14.61 4.54
CA GLY A 147 0.57 14.70 4.20
C GLY A 147 -0.03 13.33 3.91
N PHE A 148 -0.40 12.59 4.97
CA PHE A 148 -1.12 11.33 4.85
C PHE A 148 -2.63 11.56 4.74
N ILE A 149 -3.27 10.90 3.77
CA ILE A 149 -4.72 10.86 3.59
C ILE A 149 -5.11 9.42 3.24
N THR A 150 -6.06 8.85 3.97
CA THR A 150 -6.41 7.43 3.90
C THR A 150 -6.86 7.00 2.51
N GLU A 151 -7.68 7.81 1.84
CA GLU A 151 -8.30 7.52 0.54
C GLU A 151 -7.28 7.43 -0.58
N ASP A 152 -6.08 7.99 -0.39
CA ASP A 152 -5.00 7.85 -1.37
C ASP A 152 -4.33 6.47 -1.28
N HIS A 153 -4.55 5.72 -0.20
CA HIS A 153 -3.89 4.45 0.06
C HIS A 153 -4.84 3.28 0.34
N VAL A 154 -6.11 3.53 0.64
CA VAL A 154 -7.10 2.49 0.93
C VAL A 154 -8.34 2.76 0.07
N THR A 155 -8.82 1.71 -0.59
CA THR A 155 -10.10 1.73 -1.31
C THR A 155 -11.13 0.91 -0.55
N VAL A 156 -12.40 1.16 -0.84
CA VAL A 156 -13.50 0.32 -0.39
C VAL A 156 -14.23 -0.21 -1.63
N ASP A 157 -14.28 -1.53 -1.72
CA ASP A 157 -14.88 -2.24 -2.84
C ASP A 157 -16.20 -2.88 -2.43
N HIS A 158 -17.02 -3.14 -3.45
CA HIS A 158 -18.29 -3.84 -3.36
C HIS A 158 -18.23 -5.08 -4.26
N ALA A 159 -18.61 -6.24 -3.72
CA ALA A 159 -18.74 -7.49 -4.46
C ALA A 159 -19.96 -8.29 -4.01
N GLU A 160 -20.43 -9.18 -4.87
CA GLU A 160 -21.39 -10.21 -4.47
C GLU A 160 -20.79 -11.08 -3.36
N SER A 161 -21.60 -11.43 -2.37
CA SER A 161 -21.18 -12.38 -1.35
C SER A 161 -21.51 -13.82 -1.79
N GLY A 162 -20.86 -14.80 -1.17
CA GLY A 162 -21.22 -16.21 -1.37
C GLY A 162 -22.58 -16.59 -0.77
N ASP A 163 -23.16 -15.74 0.08
CA ASP A 163 -24.45 -15.95 0.71
C ASP A 163 -25.55 -15.27 -0.12
N PRO A 164 -26.54 -16.03 -0.63
CA PRO A 164 -27.66 -15.46 -1.38
C PRO A 164 -28.39 -14.44 -0.52
N GLY A 165 -28.59 -13.22 -1.04
CA GLY A 165 -29.27 -12.16 -0.30
C GLY A 165 -28.34 -11.11 0.33
N LEU A 166 -27.02 -11.33 0.32
CA LEU A 166 -26.05 -10.41 0.92
C LEU A 166 -25.04 -9.87 -0.10
N GLU A 167 -24.72 -8.59 0.05
CA GLU A 167 -23.59 -7.91 -0.59
C GLU A 167 -22.43 -7.80 0.39
N ARG A 168 -21.21 -7.89 -0.14
CA ARG A 168 -19.96 -7.75 0.62
C ARG A 168 -19.33 -6.40 0.32
N PHE A 169 -19.00 -5.67 1.37
CA PHE A 169 -18.22 -4.43 1.30
C PHE A 169 -16.92 -4.65 2.05
N TYR A 170 -15.79 -4.28 1.46
CA TYR A 170 -14.49 -4.55 2.07
C TYR A 170 -13.44 -3.53 1.69
N THR A 171 -12.47 -3.33 2.57
CA THR A 171 -11.31 -2.46 2.29
C THR A 171 -10.28 -3.21 1.45
N ARG A 172 -9.49 -2.45 0.71
CA ARG A 172 -8.20 -2.90 0.19
C ARG A 172 -7.13 -1.87 0.50
N GLY A 173 -5.97 -2.33 0.96
CA GLY A 173 -4.80 -1.49 1.18
C GLY A 173 -4.37 -1.38 2.64
N LEU A 174 -5.17 -1.84 3.61
CA LEU A 174 -4.78 -1.91 5.02
C LEU A 174 -3.58 -2.83 5.23
N ALA A 175 -3.44 -3.87 4.42
CA ALA A 175 -2.28 -4.77 4.44
C ALA A 175 -0.94 -4.05 4.23
N LYS A 176 -0.91 -2.93 3.50
CA LYS A 176 0.29 -2.09 3.33
C LYS A 176 0.82 -1.59 4.67
N PHE A 177 -0.08 -1.42 5.64
CA PHE A 177 0.22 -0.91 6.96
C PHE A 177 0.44 -2.05 7.98
N GLY A 178 0.29 -3.31 7.57
CA GLY A 178 0.40 -4.48 8.45
C GLY A 178 -0.89 -4.76 9.23
N LEU A 179 -2.03 -4.33 8.71
CA LEU A 179 -3.37 -4.57 9.26
C LEU A 179 -4.13 -5.53 8.34
N ASP A 180 -5.06 -6.29 8.92
CA ASP A 180 -6.00 -7.08 8.13
C ASP A 180 -7.00 -6.16 7.43
N GLU A 181 -7.51 -6.56 6.27
CA GLU A 181 -8.58 -5.84 5.61
C GLU A 181 -9.88 -5.94 6.44
N LEU A 182 -10.77 -4.97 6.29
CA LEU A 182 -12.07 -4.94 6.95
C LEU A 182 -13.16 -5.33 5.98
N GLU A 183 -14.16 -6.08 6.45
CA GLU A 183 -15.33 -6.41 5.64
C GLU A 183 -16.63 -6.36 6.43
N THR A 184 -17.72 -6.06 5.74
CA THR A 184 -19.06 -6.18 6.30
C THR A 184 -20.02 -6.70 5.23
N PHE A 185 -21.10 -7.32 5.69
CA PHE A 185 -22.14 -7.88 4.84
C PHE A 185 -23.45 -7.14 5.08
N ARG A 186 -24.17 -6.83 4.01
CA ARG A 186 -25.46 -6.12 4.07
C ARG A 186 -26.49 -6.79 3.17
N PRO A 187 -27.78 -6.73 3.52
CA PRO A 187 -28.85 -7.19 2.64
C PRO A 187 -28.81 -6.49 1.28
N LEU A 188 -29.06 -7.26 0.21
CA LEU A 188 -29.26 -6.75 -1.14
C LEU A 188 -30.37 -5.70 -1.18
N GLY A 189 -30.21 -4.71 -2.07
CA GLY A 189 -31.22 -3.69 -2.35
C GLY A 189 -31.18 -2.47 -1.43
N LEU A 190 -30.26 -2.43 -0.47
CA LEU A 190 -29.97 -1.20 0.29
C LEU A 190 -28.95 -0.32 -0.45
N PRO A 191 -28.99 1.01 -0.29
CA PRO A 191 -27.99 1.89 -0.87
C PRO A 191 -26.58 1.54 -0.36
N SER A 192 -25.64 1.32 -1.28
CA SER A 192 -24.25 0.98 -0.95
C SER A 192 -23.46 2.17 -0.38
N ARG A 193 -23.77 3.39 -0.84
CA ARG A 193 -22.97 4.60 -0.55
C ARG A 193 -22.72 4.86 0.95
N PRO A 194 -23.74 4.80 1.84
CA PRO A 194 -23.50 5.00 3.27
C PRO A 194 -22.54 3.96 3.87
N VAL A 195 -22.56 2.72 3.37
CA VAL A 195 -21.67 1.65 3.85
C VAL A 195 -20.25 1.89 3.37
N LEU A 196 -20.07 2.30 2.12
CA LEU A 196 -18.76 2.65 1.54
C LEU A 196 -18.10 3.80 2.30
N GLU A 197 -18.84 4.90 2.49
CA GLU A 197 -18.36 6.08 3.23
C GLU A 197 -18.00 5.72 4.67
N GLN A 198 -18.88 4.97 5.35
CA GLN A 198 -18.63 4.57 6.73
C GLN A 198 -17.43 3.63 6.87
N LEU A 199 -17.22 2.72 5.92
CA LEU A 199 -16.07 1.80 5.96
C LEU A 199 -14.76 2.53 5.69
N ALA A 200 -14.77 3.55 4.83
CA ALA A 200 -13.62 4.42 4.60
C ALA A 200 -13.24 5.20 5.87
N ASP A 201 -14.23 5.77 6.56
CA ASP A 201 -14.05 6.45 7.84
C ASP A 201 -13.48 5.52 8.93
N ILE A 202 -14.02 4.30 9.04
CA ILE A 202 -13.52 3.27 9.95
C ILE A 202 -12.07 2.92 9.62
N ALA A 203 -11.74 2.74 8.34
CA ALA A 203 -10.37 2.43 7.90
C ALA A 203 -9.39 3.54 8.31
N GLY A 204 -9.79 4.81 8.17
CA GLY A 204 -9.00 5.95 8.62
C GLY A 204 -8.72 5.93 10.12
N GLU A 205 -9.73 5.70 10.94
CA GLU A 205 -9.56 5.61 12.40
C GLU A 205 -8.74 4.39 12.81
N ILE A 206 -8.91 3.25 12.15
CA ILE A 206 -8.12 2.04 12.40
C ILE A 206 -6.64 2.26 12.06
N LEU A 207 -6.33 2.96 10.97
CA LEU A 207 -4.95 3.34 10.65
C LEU A 207 -4.35 4.27 11.70
N ARG A 208 -5.14 5.23 12.20
CA ARG A 208 -4.73 6.14 13.28
C ARG A 208 -4.43 5.40 14.57
N ILE A 209 -5.23 4.40 14.93
CA ILE A 209 -5.04 3.56 16.13
C ILE A 209 -3.87 2.58 15.93
N GLY A 210 -3.68 2.06 14.71
CA GLY A 210 -2.56 1.19 14.34
C GLY A 210 -2.71 -0.26 14.78
N HIS A 211 -3.88 -0.68 15.27
CA HIS A 211 -4.18 -2.08 15.57
C HIS A 211 -5.68 -2.37 15.42
N LEU A 212 -6.00 -3.64 15.18
CA LEU A 212 -7.36 -4.16 15.19
C LEU A 212 -7.63 -4.96 16.47
N PRO A 213 -8.84 -4.91 17.04
CA PRO A 213 -9.19 -5.72 18.20
C PRO A 213 -9.31 -7.21 17.80
N THR A 214 -9.19 -8.09 18.79
CA THR A 214 -9.44 -9.52 18.61
C THR A 214 -10.92 -9.79 18.35
N VAL A 215 -11.23 -10.97 17.80
CA VAL A 215 -12.61 -11.42 17.59
C VAL A 215 -13.41 -11.35 18.91
N GLY A 216 -14.62 -10.80 18.85
CA GLY A 216 -15.52 -10.61 19.98
C GLY A 216 -15.28 -9.34 20.80
N ALA A 217 -14.12 -8.70 20.66
CA ALA A 217 -13.82 -7.43 21.33
C ALA A 217 -14.42 -6.24 20.56
N ALA A 218 -14.73 -5.19 21.31
CA ALA A 218 -15.15 -3.90 20.75
C ALA A 218 -14.05 -2.86 20.94
N ILE A 219 -13.93 -1.93 20.00
CA ILE A 219 -13.05 -0.77 20.07
C ILE A 219 -13.87 0.50 19.81
N SER A 220 -13.64 1.52 20.62
CA SER A 220 -14.23 2.84 20.40
C SER A 220 -13.44 3.59 19.33
N LEU A 221 -14.14 4.14 18.35
CA LEU A 221 -13.63 5.00 17.28
C LEU A 221 -14.16 6.43 17.52
N PRO A 222 -13.58 7.18 18.47
CA PRO A 222 -14.13 8.45 18.91
C PRO A 222 -14.12 9.52 17.81
N GLY A 223 -13.19 9.45 16.85
CA GLY A 223 -13.12 10.40 15.74
C GLY A 223 -14.35 10.37 14.83
N ILE A 224 -15.10 9.27 14.85
CA ILE A 224 -16.30 9.06 14.00
C ILE A 224 -17.53 8.67 14.83
N GLY A 225 -17.45 8.73 16.16
CA GLY A 225 -18.58 8.45 17.05
C GLY A 225 -19.12 7.02 16.98
N LEU A 226 -18.26 6.02 16.71
CA LEU A 226 -18.67 4.62 16.57
C LEU A 226 -18.02 3.69 17.58
N ALA A 227 -18.67 2.55 17.84
CA ALA A 227 -18.06 1.38 18.44
C ALA A 227 -17.99 0.26 17.40
N LEU A 228 -16.78 -0.20 17.08
CA LEU A 228 -16.51 -1.28 16.14
C LEU A 228 -16.39 -2.61 16.88
N ARG A 229 -17.03 -3.66 16.39
CA ARG A 229 -16.87 -5.04 16.90
C ARG A 229 -16.41 -5.96 15.78
N VAL A 230 -15.40 -6.77 16.06
CA VAL A 230 -14.94 -7.83 15.14
C VAL A 230 -15.74 -9.09 15.41
N ILE A 231 -16.47 -9.56 14.40
CA ILE A 231 -17.31 -10.75 14.48
C ILE A 231 -16.50 -12.01 14.19
N ARG A 232 -15.69 -11.99 13.12
CA ARG A 232 -14.93 -13.14 12.65
C ARG A 232 -13.63 -12.74 11.97
N HIS A 233 -12.73 -13.69 11.88
CA HIS A 233 -11.57 -13.63 11.01
C HIS A 233 -11.80 -14.54 9.82
N ARG A 234 -11.55 -14.04 8.61
CA ARG A 234 -11.68 -14.80 7.37
C ARG A 234 -10.42 -14.59 6.54
N THR A 235 -10.01 -15.63 5.83
CA THR A 235 -9.02 -15.50 4.76
C THR A 235 -9.77 -15.71 3.46
N THR A 236 -9.78 -14.71 2.57
CA THR A 236 -10.50 -14.83 1.31
C THR A 236 -9.70 -15.61 0.26
N SER A 237 -10.44 -16.22 -0.68
CA SER A 237 -10.01 -17.21 -1.67
C SER A 237 -8.95 -16.68 -2.68
N PRO A 238 -8.19 -17.55 -3.38
CA PRO A 238 -6.90 -17.21 -4.02
C PRO A 238 -6.95 -16.42 -5.34
N VAL A 239 -8.13 -16.08 -5.88
CA VAL A 239 -8.23 -15.29 -7.12
C VAL A 239 -7.59 -13.90 -6.96
N GLU A 240 -7.58 -13.37 -5.73
CA GLU A 240 -7.04 -12.04 -5.40
C GLU A 240 -5.76 -12.09 -4.57
N GLY A 241 -5.21 -13.30 -4.36
CA GLY A 241 -4.26 -13.56 -3.29
C GLY A 241 -4.95 -13.77 -1.94
N SER A 242 -4.33 -14.54 -1.06
CA SER A 242 -4.85 -14.82 0.29
C SER A 242 -4.81 -13.54 1.14
N ILE A 243 -5.90 -12.77 1.15
CA ILE A 243 -6.03 -11.55 1.95
C ILE A 243 -6.68 -11.89 3.30
N PRO A 244 -6.03 -11.60 4.44
CA PRO A 244 -6.67 -11.72 5.74
C PRO A 244 -7.67 -10.58 5.93
N CYS A 245 -8.89 -10.94 6.31
CA CYS A 245 -10.01 -10.03 6.52
C CYS A 245 -10.63 -10.20 7.91
N ARG A 246 -11.10 -9.10 8.48
CA ARG A 246 -11.91 -9.05 9.70
C ARG A 246 -13.33 -8.64 9.33
N GLU A 247 -14.27 -9.55 9.58
CA GLU A 247 -15.69 -9.22 9.49
C GLU A 247 -16.07 -8.34 10.68
N ILE A 248 -16.68 -7.19 10.39
CA ILE A 248 -17.00 -6.17 11.38
C ILE A 248 -18.47 -5.74 11.33
N THR A 249 -18.94 -5.33 12.49
CA THR A 249 -20.14 -4.51 12.67
C THR A 249 -19.81 -3.30 13.51
N TRP A 250 -20.66 -2.27 13.39
CA TRP A 250 -20.53 -1.05 14.15
C TRP A 250 -21.88 -0.56 14.64
N GLN A 251 -21.86 0.21 15.72
CA GLN A 251 -23.02 0.88 16.30
C GLN A 251 -22.61 2.32 16.66
N GLY A 252 -23.58 3.24 16.66
CA GLY A 252 -23.38 4.57 17.21
C GLY A 252 -22.97 4.49 18.67
N ALA A 253 -21.96 5.26 19.06
CA ALA A 253 -21.48 5.34 20.45
C ALA A 253 -22.46 6.10 21.36
#